data_AF-A0A834GF59-F1
#
_entry.id   AF-A0A834GF59-F1
#
_cell.length_a   1.000
_cell.length_b   1.000
_cell.length_c   1.000
_cell.angle_alpha   90.00
_cell.angle_beta   90.00
_cell.angle_gamma   90.00
#
_symmetry.space_group_name_H-M   'P 1'
#
loop_
_entity.id
_entity.type
_entity.pdbx_description
1 polymer ?
#
loop_
_entity_poly.entity_id
_entity_poly.type
_entity_poly.pdbx_seq_one_letter_code
_entity_poly.pdbx_strand_id
1 'polypeptide(L)'
;MNKQGIKTQKGKEIAGISRSGITRPSLNFLAILNDFGIALDTSCPDKLCHQLYSGLYLKPNKLKFFVDENVNKNCFMLFARELYVCHSQYPQYWQWIKDKDTR
;
A
#
# COMPACT_ATOMS: atom_id res chain seq x y z
N MET A 1 -45.38 8.87 41.06
CA MET A 1 -44.29 7.88 41.13
C MET A 1 -43.36 8.08 39.94
N ASN A 2 -42.06 8.09 40.21
CA ASN A 2 -41.00 8.81 39.48
C ASN A 2 -40.66 8.28 38.08
N LYS A 3 -40.48 9.19 37.11
CA LYS A 3 -39.65 8.96 35.92
C LYS A 3 -38.25 9.52 36.19
N GLN A 4 -37.25 8.65 36.21
CA GLN A 4 -35.85 9.03 36.32
C GLN A 4 -35.36 9.63 34.99
N GLY A 5 -34.93 10.88 35.02
CA GLY A 5 -34.23 11.54 33.91
C GLY A 5 -32.73 11.27 33.99
N ILE A 6 -32.18 10.64 32.96
CA ILE A 6 -30.75 10.40 32.79
C ILE A 6 -30.08 11.74 32.44
N LYS A 7 -29.13 12.18 33.28
CA LYS A 7 -28.23 13.30 32.95
C LYS A 7 -26.90 12.74 32.43
N THR A 8 -26.67 12.86 31.14
CA THR A 8 -25.38 12.60 30.49
C THR A 8 -24.37 13.65 30.93
N GLN A 9 -23.26 13.23 31.54
CA GLN A 9 -22.12 14.11 31.82
C GLN A 9 -21.13 14.08 30.65
N LYS A 10 -20.77 15.29 30.20
CA LYS A 10 -19.82 15.61 29.13
C LYS A 10 -18.44 15.03 29.43
N GLY A 11 -17.79 14.53 28.36
CA GLY A 11 -16.45 13.99 28.37
C GLY A 11 -15.40 15.00 28.84
N LYS A 12 -14.41 14.47 29.57
CA LYS A 12 -13.11 15.13 29.73
C LYS A 12 -12.22 14.66 28.59
N GLU A 13 -11.96 15.58 27.68
CA GLU A 13 -10.95 15.45 26.63
C GLU A 13 -9.57 15.37 27.29
N ILE A 14 -8.97 14.19 27.26
CA ILE A 14 -7.57 14.02 27.64
C ILE A 14 -6.78 14.26 26.36
N ALA A 15 -6.14 15.44 26.27
CA ALA A 15 -5.23 15.79 25.18
C ALA A 15 -4.04 14.83 25.19
N GLY A 16 -4.19 13.70 24.48
CA GLY A 16 -3.16 12.71 24.25
C GLY A 16 -2.44 13.02 22.95
N ILE A 17 -1.31 13.71 23.07
CA ILE A 17 -0.14 13.80 22.16
C ILE A 17 -0.37 13.11 20.79
N SER A 18 -0.52 13.91 19.72
CA SER A 18 -0.43 13.41 18.35
C SER A 18 0.99 12.90 18.09
N ARG A 19 1.23 11.61 18.32
CA ARG A 19 2.28 10.93 17.58
C ARG A 19 1.74 10.83 16.17
N SER A 20 2.37 11.51 15.22
CA SER A 20 2.16 11.34 13.79
C SER A 20 2.32 9.85 13.47
N GLY A 21 1.21 9.13 13.58
CA GLY A 21 1.20 7.68 13.55
C GLY A 21 1.53 7.28 12.14
N ILE A 22 2.68 6.64 11.97
CA ILE A 22 2.91 5.67 10.91
C ILE A 22 1.68 4.77 10.96
N THR A 23 0.72 5.01 10.06
CA THR A 23 -0.40 4.09 9.89
C THR A 23 0.25 2.78 9.53
N ARG A 24 -0.08 1.68 10.21
CA ARG A 24 0.44 0.39 9.76
C ARG A 24 -0.09 0.19 8.35
N PRO A 25 0.75 -0.19 7.36
CA PRO A 25 0.24 -0.51 6.03
C PRO A 25 -0.88 -1.53 6.21
N SER A 26 -1.99 -1.33 5.49
CA SER A 26 -3.15 -2.20 5.68
C SER A 26 -2.72 -3.65 5.47
N LEU A 27 -3.26 -4.58 6.25
CA LEU A 27 -2.86 -6.01 6.19
C LEU A 27 -3.16 -6.68 4.84
N ASN A 28 -3.63 -5.92 3.84
CA ASN A 28 -3.88 -6.41 2.48
C ASN A 28 -2.59 -6.94 1.81
N PHE A 29 -1.40 -6.47 2.21
CA PHE A 29 -0.15 -6.99 1.67
C PHE A 29 0.03 -8.48 2.00
N LEU A 30 -0.45 -8.95 3.15
CA LEU A 30 -0.36 -10.37 3.51
C LEU A 30 -1.18 -11.23 2.56
N ALA A 31 -2.40 -10.80 2.22
CA ALA A 31 -3.25 -11.51 1.27
C ALA A 31 -2.56 -11.59 -0.11
N ILE A 32 -2.06 -10.46 -0.61
CA ILE A 32 -1.31 -10.41 -1.88
C ILE A 32 -0.11 -11.37 -1.82
N LEU A 33 0.74 -11.27 -0.81
CA LEU A 33 1.97 -12.07 -0.76
C LEU A 33 1.69 -13.57 -0.58
N ASN A 34 0.65 -13.93 0.17
CA ASN A 34 0.22 -15.32 0.32
C ASN A 34 -0.28 -15.90 -1.01
N ASP A 35 -1.04 -15.14 -1.80
CA ASP A 35 -1.51 -15.58 -3.13
C ASP A 35 -0.35 -15.90 -4.08
N PHE A 36 0.78 -15.21 -3.93
CA PHE A 36 2.02 -15.46 -4.68
C PHE A 36 2.98 -16.45 -4.00
N GLY A 37 2.62 -17.00 -2.83
CA GLY A 37 3.47 -17.93 -2.08
C GLY A 37 4.78 -17.31 -1.56
N ILE A 38 4.80 -16.00 -1.34
CA ILE A 38 6.00 -15.28 -0.87
C ILE A 38 6.12 -15.41 0.65
N ALA A 39 7.22 -16.01 1.12
CA ALA A 39 7.55 -16.06 2.54
C ALA A 39 8.16 -14.73 3.01
N LEU A 40 7.64 -14.19 4.11
CA LEU A 40 8.15 -13.00 4.79
C LEU A 40 8.89 -13.37 6.08
N ASP A 41 9.94 -12.61 6.41
CA ASP A 41 10.56 -12.68 7.74
C ASP A 41 9.75 -11.76 8.69
N THR A 42 8.87 -12.40 9.46
CA THR A 42 8.05 -11.73 10.49
C THR A 42 8.68 -11.82 11.88
N SER A 43 9.95 -12.25 12.00
CA SER A 43 10.63 -12.44 13.29
C SER A 43 10.79 -11.14 14.08
N CYS A 44 10.92 -10.00 13.39
CA CYS A 44 10.82 -8.69 14.02
C CYS A 44 10.19 -7.64 13.09
N PRO A 45 9.56 -6.58 13.65
CA PRO A 45 8.93 -5.53 12.87
C PRO A 45 9.86 -4.82 11.88
N ASP A 46 11.11 -4.55 12.28
CA ASP A 46 12.05 -3.78 11.46
C ASP A 46 12.45 -4.53 10.19
N LYS A 47 12.68 -5.85 10.30
CA LYS A 47 12.97 -6.69 9.13
C LYS A 47 11.78 -6.77 8.19
N LEU A 48 10.57 -6.93 8.73
CA LEU A 48 9.36 -6.93 7.93
C LEU A 48 9.20 -5.60 7.17
N CYS A 49 9.35 -4.46 7.86
CA CYS A 49 9.33 -3.13 7.24
C CYS A 49 10.40 -3.01 6.15
N HIS A 50 11.64 -3.42 6.43
CA HIS A 50 12.72 -3.41 5.45
C HIS A 50 12.40 -4.25 4.22
N GLN A 51 11.84 -5.45 4.38
CA GLN A 51 11.41 -6.29 3.25
C GLN A 51 10.29 -5.62 2.43
N LEU A 52 9.30 -5.03 3.08
CA LEU A 52 8.18 -4.37 2.41
C LEU A 52 8.62 -3.13 1.64
N TYR A 53 9.51 -2.31 2.21
CA TYR A 53 9.99 -1.07 1.57
C TYR A 53 11.05 -1.33 0.47
N SER A 54 11.98 -2.27 0.70
CA SER A 54 12.97 -2.69 -0.33
C SER A 54 12.29 -3.34 -1.54
N GLY A 55 11.17 -4.03 -1.27
CA GLY A 55 10.29 -4.62 -2.25
C GLY A 55 10.65 -6.07 -2.61
N LEU A 56 9.61 -6.81 -2.98
CA LEU A 56 9.60 -8.25 -3.17
C LEU A 56 9.20 -8.57 -4.61
N TYR A 57 9.92 -9.48 -5.27
CA TYR A 57 9.51 -9.96 -6.58
C TYR A 57 8.38 -10.98 -6.44
N LEU A 58 7.17 -10.61 -6.86
CA LEU A 58 6.03 -11.51 -6.96
C LEU A 58 6.20 -12.50 -8.11
N LYS A 59 6.82 -12.04 -9.20
CA LYS A 59 7.31 -12.87 -10.29
C LYS A 59 8.73 -12.44 -10.61
N PRO A 60 9.71 -13.36 -10.64
CA PRO A 60 11.10 -13.03 -10.91
C PRO A 60 11.23 -12.15 -12.15
N ASN A 61 11.89 -10.99 -11.97
CA ASN A 61 12.07 -9.99 -13.01
C ASN A 61 10.76 -9.37 -13.56
N LYS A 62 9.57 -9.94 -13.41
CA LYS A 62 8.35 -9.52 -14.15
C LYS A 62 7.43 -8.59 -13.36
N LEU A 63 7.32 -8.80 -12.06
CA LEU A 63 6.41 -8.07 -11.18
C LEU A 63 7.04 -7.93 -9.81
N LYS A 64 7.17 -6.68 -9.34
CA LYS A 64 7.66 -6.35 -8.01
C LYS A 64 6.58 -5.64 -7.21
N PHE A 65 6.40 -6.06 -5.97
CA PHE A 65 5.56 -5.40 -4.96
C PHE A 65 6.46 -4.65 -3.98
N PHE A 66 6.03 -3.49 -3.51
CA PHE A 66 6.68 -2.77 -2.42
C PHE A 66 5.68 -1.86 -1.72
N VAL A 67 5.99 -1.43 -0.51
CA VAL A 67 5.25 -0.35 0.15
C VAL A 67 6.06 0.92 -0.02
N ASP A 68 5.43 2.00 -0.50
CA ASP A 68 6.08 3.31 -0.51
C ASP A 68 6.21 3.81 0.92
N GLU A 69 7.44 4.06 1.38
CA GLU A 69 7.73 4.45 2.76
C GLU A 69 7.14 5.82 3.13
N ASN A 70 7.04 6.74 2.18
CA ASN A 70 6.59 8.11 2.44
C ASN A 70 5.07 8.18 2.61
N VAL A 71 4.32 7.45 1.78
CA VAL A 71 2.85 7.46 1.80
C VAL A 71 2.24 6.21 2.44
N ASN A 72 3.06 5.22 2.75
CA ASN A 72 2.67 3.94 3.32
C ASN A 72 1.55 3.24 2.54
N LYS A 73 1.71 3.20 1.21
CA LYS A 73 0.77 2.57 0.27
C LYS A 73 1.45 1.44 -0.48
N ASN A 74 0.67 0.41 -0.79
CA ASN A 74 1.10 -0.67 -1.66
C ASN A 74 1.35 -0.15 -3.08
N CYS A 75 2.47 -0.55 -3.65
CA CYS A 75 2.90 -0.22 -4.98
C CYS A 75 3.28 -1.48 -5.74
N PHE A 76 3.06 -1.44 -7.05
CA PHE A 76 3.42 -2.51 -7.97
C PHE A 76 4.25 -1.93 -9.10
N MET A 77 5.35 -2.60 -9.43
CA MET A 77 6.15 -2.33 -10.60
C MET A 77 5.99 -3.49 -11.57
N LEU A 78 5.28 -3.24 -12.66
CA LEU A 78 5.19 -4.13 -13.80
C LEU A 78 6.36 -3.83 -14.74
N PHE A 79 7.22 -4.82 -14.98
CA PHE A 79 8.33 -4.65 -15.89
C PHE A 79 7.87 -4.80 -17.34
N ALA A 80 8.56 -4.13 -18.28
CA ALA A 80 8.24 -4.14 -19.70
C ALA A 80 8.08 -5.57 -20.29
N ARG A 81 8.87 -6.53 -19.78
CA ARG A 81 8.81 -7.95 -20.18
C ARG A 81 7.54 -8.70 -19.79
N GLU A 82 6.74 -8.17 -18.88
CA GLU A 82 5.42 -8.71 -18.50
C GLU A 82 4.27 -7.83 -19.01
N LEU A 83 4.57 -6.64 -19.55
CA LEU A 83 3.59 -5.72 -20.10
C LEU A 83 3.21 -6.15 -21.52
N TYR A 84 1.96 -6.56 -21.71
CA TYR A 84 1.36 -6.78 -23.03
C TYR A 84 0.22 -5.78 -23.25
N VAL A 85 0.32 -5.00 -24.32
CA VAL A 85 -0.71 -4.04 -24.72
C VAL A 85 -1.38 -4.57 -25.99
N CYS A 86 -2.63 -5.04 -25.83
CA CYS A 86 -3.47 -5.40 -26.96
C CYS A 86 -3.61 -4.23 -27.93
N HIS A 87 -3.58 -4.51 -29.24
CA HIS A 87 -3.71 -3.50 -30.29
C HIS A 87 -2.64 -2.40 -30.28
N SER A 88 -1.49 -2.62 -29.64
CA SER A 88 -0.37 -1.66 -29.61
C SER A 88 0.17 -1.27 -30.99
N GLN A 89 -0.09 -2.09 -32.01
CA GLN A 89 0.23 -1.81 -33.41
C GLN A 89 -0.78 -0.90 -34.13
N TYR A 90 -1.90 -0.58 -33.49
CA TYR A 90 -3.02 0.17 -34.08
C TYR A 90 -3.19 1.51 -33.34
N PRO A 91 -2.64 2.62 -33.87
CA PRO A 91 -2.68 3.94 -33.23
C PRO A 91 -4.07 4.44 -32.86
N GLN A 92 -5.11 3.98 -33.55
CA GLN A 92 -6.50 4.30 -33.25
C GLN A 92 -7.00 3.70 -31.92
N TYR A 93 -6.35 2.65 -31.41
CA TYR A 93 -6.71 2.00 -30.15
C TYR A 93 -5.70 2.27 -29.04
N TRP A 94 -4.41 2.44 -29.39
CA TRP A 94 -3.36 2.73 -28.42
C TRP A 94 -2.28 3.63 -29.01
N GLN A 95 -1.89 4.66 -28.26
CA GLN A 95 -0.74 5.49 -28.58
C GLN A 95 0.01 5.89 -27.31
N TRP A 96 1.33 5.97 -27.40
CA TRP A 96 2.15 6.53 -26.34
C TRP A 96 2.01 8.04 -26.32
N ILE A 97 1.56 8.60 -25.20
CA ILE A 97 1.59 10.03 -24.96
C ILE A 97 3.00 10.35 -24.46
N LYS A 98 3.76 11.13 -25.24
CA LYS A 98 5.02 11.68 -24.76
C LYS A 98 4.69 12.70 -23.68
N ASP A 99 5.16 12.47 -22.47
CA ASP A 99 5.14 13.52 -21.46
C ASP A 99 6.01 14.67 -21.98
N LYS A 100 5.54 15.91 -21.80
CA LYS A 100 6.35 17.07 -22.16
C LYS A 100 7.38 17.20 -21.05
N ASP A 101 8.56 16.66 -21.32
CA ASP A 101 9.74 16.80 -20.47
C ASP A 101 9.85 18.27 -20.05
N THR A 102 9.43 18.57 -18.81
CA THR A 102 9.48 19.92 -18.27
C THR A 102 10.88 20.04 -17.68
N ARG A 103 11.82 20.45 -18.54
CA ARG A 103 13.19 20.79 -18.12
C ARG A 103 13.21 22.06 -17.28
#